data_AF-A0A9D2ZSU7-F1
#
_entry.id   AF-A0A9D2ZSU7-F1
#
_cell.length_a   1.000
_cell.length_b   1.000
_cell.length_c   1.000
_cell.angle_alpha   90.00
_cell.angle_beta   90.00
_cell.angle_gamma   90.00
#
_symmetry.space_group_name_H-M   'P 1'
#
loop_
_entity.id
_entity.type
_entity.pdbx_description
1 polymer ?
#
loop_
_entity_poly.entity_id
_entity_poly.type
_entity_poly.pdbx_seq_one_letter_code
_entity_poly.pdbx_strand_id
1 'polypeptide(L)'
;VVGPPPTLDAERNRKIADLSAAYADVVTRRNHVYVDTFNPLLHHEQWRNDLAANDGRPGQSGYGLIAWLVLHRGWYNWLQISEPV
;
A
#
# COMPACT_ATOMS: atom_id res chain seq x y z
N VAL A 1 4.86 -9.20 -1.32
CA VAL A 1 3.42 -9.08 -1.67
C VAL A 1 2.96 -7.67 -1.33
N VAL A 2 2.26 -7.00 -2.25
CA VAL A 2 1.72 -5.65 -2.02
C VAL A 2 0.26 -5.76 -1.61
N GLY A 3 -0.08 -5.11 -0.49
CA GLY A 3 -1.44 -5.08 0.04
C GLY A 3 -2.39 -4.19 -0.80
N PRO A 4 -3.71 -4.38 -0.64
CA PRO A 4 -4.71 -3.49 -1.23
C PRO A 4 -4.71 -2.11 -0.52
N PRO A 5 -4.71 -1.00 -1.28
CA PRO A 5 -4.77 0.34 -0.70
C PRO A 5 -6.20 0.70 -0.22
N PRO A 6 -6.36 1.72 0.63
CA PRO A 6 -7.65 2.12 1.16
C PRO A 6 -8.45 2.90 0.12
N THR A 7 -9.75 2.95 0.32
CA THR A 7 -10.73 3.65 -0.53
C THR A 7 -11.38 4.80 0.24
N LEU A 8 -12.32 5.52 -0.37
CA LEU A 8 -13.12 6.52 0.34
C LEU A 8 -14.27 5.91 1.15
N ASP A 9 -14.63 4.65 0.90
CA ASP A 9 -15.71 3.94 1.58
C ASP A 9 -15.20 3.28 2.88
N ALA A 10 -15.74 3.71 4.01
CA ALA A 10 -15.37 3.21 5.33
C ALA A 10 -15.74 1.73 5.55
N GLU A 11 -16.89 1.29 5.05
CA GLU A 11 -17.40 -0.08 5.13
C GLU A 11 -16.46 -1.04 4.38
N ARG A 12 -16.08 -0.63 3.17
CA ARG A 12 -15.09 -1.34 2.35
C ARG A 12 -13.72 -1.34 3.01
N ASN A 13 -13.29 -0.22 3.61
CA ASN A 13 -12.01 -0.13 4.28
C ASN A 13 -11.89 -1.06 5.48
N ARG A 14 -12.97 -1.34 6.22
CA ARG A 14 -12.93 -2.37 7.28
C ARG A 14 -12.56 -3.75 6.73
N LYS A 15 -13.20 -4.17 5.64
CA LYS A 15 -12.91 -5.45 4.97
C LYS A 15 -11.49 -5.48 4.40
N ILE A 16 -11.02 -4.35 3.87
CA ILE A 16 -9.64 -4.21 3.37
C ILE A 16 -8.63 -4.32 4.51
N ALA A 17 -8.92 -3.74 5.68
CA ALA A 17 -8.06 -3.84 6.86
C ALA A 17 -7.88 -5.30 7.30
N ASP A 18 -8.99 -6.05 7.41
CA ASP A 18 -8.96 -7.47 7.76
C ASP A 18 -8.17 -8.29 6.72
N LEU A 19 -8.40 -8.03 5.43
CA LEU A 19 -7.69 -8.68 4.34
C LEU A 19 -6.19 -8.35 4.35
N SER A 20 -5.81 -7.10 4.60
CA SER A 20 -4.42 -6.65 4.68
C SER A 20 -3.69 -7.34 5.84
N ALA A 21 -4.34 -7.45 7.00
CA ALA A 21 -3.80 -8.17 8.15
C ALA A 21 -3.60 -9.67 7.85
N ALA A 22 -4.57 -10.31 7.19
CA ALA A 22 -4.45 -11.71 6.78
C ALA A 22 -3.31 -11.92 5.78
N TYR A 23 -3.13 -11.01 4.81
CA TYR A 23 -1.99 -11.07 3.88
C TYR A 23 -0.66 -10.94 4.60
N ALA A 24 -0.52 -9.96 5.51
CA ALA A 24 0.69 -9.78 6.28
C ALA A 24 1.08 -11.06 7.03
N ASP A 25 0.14 -11.66 7.76
CA ASP A 25 0.35 -12.89 8.51
C ASP A 25 0.78 -14.08 7.61
N VAL A 26 0.08 -14.30 6.50
CA VAL A 26 0.40 -15.38 5.54
C VAL A 26 1.78 -15.22 4.90
N VAL A 27 2.16 -13.98 4.59
CA VAL A 27 3.41 -13.62 3.92
C VAL A 27 4.59 -13.71 4.88
N THR A 28 4.44 -13.21 6.10
CA THR A 28 5.46 -13.30 7.15
C THR A 28 5.77 -14.75 7.52
N ARG A 29 4.75 -15.63 7.65
CA ARG A 29 4.98 -17.06 7.90
C ARG A 29 5.79 -17.78 6.82
N ARG A 30 5.84 -17.23 5.60
CA ARG A 30 6.61 -17.76 4.48
C ARG A 30 7.96 -17.09 4.30
N ASN A 31 8.40 -16.26 5.25
CA ASN A 31 9.62 -15.46 5.16
C ASN A 31 9.66 -14.57 3.90
N HIS A 32 8.51 -14.03 3.51
CA HIS A 32 8.40 -13.06 2.43
C HIS A 32 8.11 -11.66 2.98
N VAL A 33 8.40 -10.63 2.18
CA VAL A 33 8.14 -9.23 2.53
C VAL A 33 6.72 -8.84 2.16
N TYR A 34 6.00 -8.23 3.10
CA TYR A 34 4.69 -7.60 2.88
C TYR A 34 4.83 -6.08 2.83
N VAL A 35 4.31 -5.47 1.76
CA VAL A 35 4.23 -4.02 1.60
C VAL A 35 2.82 -3.58 1.95
N ASP A 36 2.67 -2.96 3.10
CA ASP A 36 1.41 -2.41 3.57
C ASP A 36 1.14 -1.06 2.92
N THR A 37 0.12 -1.02 2.06
CA THR A 37 -0.40 0.19 1.42
C THR A 37 -1.65 0.72 2.13
N PHE A 38 -2.23 -0.04 3.05
CA PHE A 38 -3.48 0.33 3.69
C PHE A 38 -3.26 1.33 4.83
N ASN A 39 -2.51 0.93 5.86
CA ASN A 39 -2.37 1.76 7.07
C ASN A 39 -1.73 3.13 6.79
N PRO A 40 -0.66 3.25 5.96
CA PRO A 40 -0.07 4.55 5.67
C PRO A 40 -0.98 5.48 4.88
N LEU A 41 -1.87 4.94 4.03
CA LEU A 41 -2.69 5.74 3.11
C LEU A 41 -4.09 6.05 3.63
N LEU A 42 -4.58 5.34 4.65
CA LEU A 42 -5.98 5.43 5.11
C LEU A 42 -6.40 6.86 5.48
N HIS A 43 -5.50 7.58 6.16
CA HIS A 43 -5.69 8.96 6.60
C HIS A 43 -4.79 9.95 5.85
N HIS A 44 -4.10 9.52 4.80
CA HIS A 44 -3.19 10.38 4.05
C HIS A 44 -4.00 11.35 3.17
N GLU A 45 -3.89 12.65 3.44
CA GLU A 45 -4.72 13.67 2.79
C GLU A 45 -4.55 13.67 1.27
N GLN A 46 -3.31 13.65 0.78
CA GLN A 46 -3.04 13.63 -0.66
C GLN A 46 -3.65 12.40 -1.36
N TRP A 47 -3.56 11.22 -0.75
CA TRP A 47 -4.21 10.00 -1.26
C TRP A 47 -5.71 10.18 -1.36
N ARG A 48 -6.35 10.64 -0.28
CA ARG A 48 -7.81 10.81 -0.21
C ARG A 48 -8.32 11.85 -1.20
N ASN A 49 -7.64 12.98 -1.32
CA ASN A 49 -7.98 14.05 -2.27
C ASN A 49 -7.87 13.56 -3.71
N ASP A 50 -6.81 12.79 -4.02
CA ASP A 50 -6.58 12.24 -5.35
C ASP A 50 -7.64 11.20 -5.73
N LEU A 51 -8.08 10.35 -4.78
CA LEU A 51 -9.22 9.45 -5.00
C LEU A 51 -10.52 10.22 -5.24
N ALA A 52 -10.78 11.27 -4.47
CA ALA A 52 -12.01 12.06 -4.58
C ALA A 52 -12.09 12.80 -5.92
N ALA A 53 -10.96 13.19 -6.47
CA ALA A 53 -10.87 13.86 -7.78
C ALA A 53 -10.99 12.91 -8.98
N ASN A 54 -10.80 11.59 -8.78
CA ASN A 54 -10.66 10.60 -9.86
C ASN A 54 -11.62 9.41 -9.71
N ASP A 55 -12.88 9.64 -9.33
CA ASP A 55 -13.92 8.60 -9.19
C ASP A 55 -13.51 7.40 -8.32
N GLY A 56 -12.77 7.68 -7.24
CA GLY A 56 -12.27 6.66 -6.31
C GLY A 56 -11.07 5.87 -6.82
N ARG A 57 -10.44 6.29 -7.92
CA ARG A 57 -9.20 5.70 -8.46
C ARG A 57 -7.99 6.57 -8.10
N PRO A 58 -6.80 5.99 -7.89
CA PRO A 58 -5.58 6.79 -7.72
C PRO A 58 -5.28 7.57 -9.00
N GLY A 59 -4.93 8.84 -8.86
CA GLY A 59 -4.29 9.65 -9.87
C GLY A 59 -2.77 9.60 -9.74
N GLN A 60 -2.07 10.56 -10.37
CA GLN A 60 -0.60 10.58 -10.41
C GLN A 60 0.03 10.60 -9.01
N SER A 61 -0.51 11.43 -8.12
CA SER A 61 0.00 11.55 -6.75
C SER A 61 -0.19 10.24 -5.97
N GLY A 62 -1.36 9.63 -6.08
CA GLY A 62 -1.67 8.36 -5.43
C GLY A 62 -0.79 7.22 -5.92
N TYR A 63 -0.55 7.12 -7.23
CA TYR A 63 0.42 6.15 -7.77
C TYR A 63 1.84 6.43 -7.29
N GLY A 64 2.24 7.70 -7.17
CA GLY A 64 3.52 8.09 -6.59
C GLY A 64 3.69 7.57 -5.15
N LEU A 65 2.66 7.72 -4.31
CA LEU A 65 2.66 7.21 -2.94
C LEU A 65 2.78 5.67 -2.88
N ILE A 66 2.06 4.96 -3.75
CA ILE A 66 2.17 3.49 -3.84
C ILE A 66 3.59 3.09 -4.26
N ALA A 67 4.13 3.73 -5.31
CA ALA A 67 5.48 3.44 -5.79
C ALA A 67 6.51 3.70 -4.69
N TRP A 68 6.39 4.81 -3.96
CA TRP A 68 7.26 5.12 -2.82
C TRP A 68 7.22 4.02 -1.76
N LEU A 69 6.02 3.57 -1.35
CA LEU A 69 5.88 2.49 -0.38
C LEU A 69 6.53 1.18 -0.84
N VAL A 70 6.40 0.82 -2.12
CA VAL A 70 7.02 -0.39 -2.66
C VAL A 70 8.54 -0.27 -2.64
N LEU A 71 9.08 0.82 -3.18
CA LEU A 71 10.53 1.03 -3.28
C LEU A 71 11.20 1.01 -1.91
N HIS A 72 10.60 1.64 -0.90
CA HIS A 72 11.16 1.77 0.44
C HIS A 72 10.81 0.60 1.38
N ARG A 73 10.14 -0.46 0.88
CA ARG A 73 9.79 -1.65 1.66
C ARG A 73 10.30 -2.94 1.02
N GLY A 74 11.62 -3.04 0.93
CA GLY A 74 12.31 -4.30 0.59
C GLY A 74 12.44 -4.59 -0.90
N TRP A 75 12.07 -3.66 -1.78
CA TRP A 75 12.24 -3.82 -3.24
C TRP A 75 13.70 -4.07 -3.65
N TYR A 76 14.63 -3.25 -3.16
CA TYR A 76 16.06 -3.40 -3.46
C TYR A 76 16.65 -4.68 -2.88
N ASN A 77 16.25 -5.05 -1.66
CA ASN A 77 16.64 -6.32 -1.04
C ASN A 77 16.14 -7.53 -1.84
N TRP A 78 14.90 -7.48 -2.33
CA TRP A 78 14.32 -8.52 -3.17
C TRP A 78 15.05 -8.66 -4.51
N LEU A 79 15.46 -7.54 -5.11
CA LEU A 79 16.28 -7.52 -6.33
C LEU A 79 17.77 -7.85 -6.08
N GLN A 80 18.20 -7.95 -4.83
CA GLN A 80 19.61 -8.14 -4.44
C GLN A 80 20.54 -7.05 -5.00
N ILE A 81 20.06 -5.81 -5.05
CA ILE A 81 20.83 -4.64 -5.47
C ILE A 81 20.95 -3.63 -4.33
N SER A 82 21.95 -2.75 -4.41
CA SER A 82 22.10 -1.64 -3.48
C SER A 82 20.95 -0.64 -3.63
N GLU A 83 20.46 -0.15 -2.49
CA GLU A 83 19.53 0.97 -2.47
C GLU A 83 20.24 2.25 -2.94
N PRO A 84 19.62 3.07 -3.81
CA PRO A 84 20.17 4.36 -4.20
C PRO A 84 20.34 5.26 -2.97
N VAL A 85 21.52 5.87 -2.85
CA VAL A 85 21.84 6.89 -1.84
C VAL A 85 21.32 8.27 -2.24
#